data_AF-A0A7X6I7A6-F1
#
_entry.id   AF-A0A7X6I7A6-F1
#
_cell.length_a   1.000
_cell.length_b   1.000
_cell.length_c   1.000
_cell.angle_alpha   90.00
_cell.angle_beta   90.00
_cell.angle_gamma   90.00
#
_symmetry.space_group_name_H-M   'P 1'
#
loop_
_entity.id
_entity.type
_entity.pdbx_description
1 polymer ?
#
loop_
_entity_poly.entity_id
_entity_poly.type
_entity_poly.pdbx_seq_one_letter_code
_entity_poly.pdbx_strand_id
1 'polypeptide(L)'
;MRRICWGLCLAFLLPAAAVAQELDQGFATLWEVLWHQSGTPTRIVRWENDIRVRIGGVNAAAHREHLLKALGDVTREAGVKLVDVSGQVDAEQTANLTIEITPDNQLEDIQPCVTYLDFRTETRIDSATVQMRDKDAWRCAYHESMHVMGVRGHPAGQTVLSYFPWKIDGLLPLDRVMLRAWYSNRMAAGMTPFEALPVLADELVATAADKQAAMRSRDQFFGGIIQKMHAYANGQGDVPAVIKRSGKSTPDGIRFGRSEMSYFLGIAYLEGVTVQRDATQAVKWLERAANLGNRNAQTKLGGFR
;
A
#
# COMPACT_ATOMS: atom_id res chain seq x y z
N MET A 1 -51.73 -15.90 28.84
CA MET A 1 -50.50 -16.74 28.83
C MET A 1 -49.53 -16.15 27.80
N ARG A 2 -48.36 -15.68 28.24
CA ARG A 2 -47.34 -15.02 27.40
C ARG A 2 -46.67 -16.04 26.48
N ARG A 3 -46.66 -15.80 25.17
CA ARG A 3 -45.83 -16.53 24.20
C ARG A 3 -44.44 -15.89 24.19
N ILE A 4 -43.43 -16.64 24.62
CA ILE A 4 -42.02 -16.25 24.53
C ILE A 4 -41.52 -16.76 23.18
N CYS A 5 -41.23 -15.83 22.25
CA CYS A 5 -40.49 -16.15 21.02
C CYS A 5 -39.01 -16.29 21.36
N TRP A 6 -38.46 -17.48 21.17
CA TRP A 6 -37.01 -17.71 21.17
C TRP A 6 -36.48 -17.38 19.78
N GLY A 7 -35.80 -16.23 19.66
CA GLY A 7 -35.04 -15.89 18.46
C GLY A 7 -33.77 -16.75 18.40
N LEU A 8 -33.66 -17.63 17.41
CA LEU A 8 -32.43 -18.34 17.07
C LEU A 8 -31.51 -17.40 16.29
N CYS A 9 -30.45 -16.91 16.94
CA CYS A 9 -29.30 -16.35 16.25
C CYS A 9 -28.53 -17.49 15.55
N LEU A 10 -28.75 -17.68 14.25
CA LEU A 10 -27.85 -18.49 13.42
C LEU A 10 -26.57 -17.71 13.15
N ALA A 11 -25.49 -18.06 13.85
CA ALA A 11 -24.15 -17.72 13.42
C ALA A 11 -23.78 -18.59 12.22
N PHE A 12 -23.66 -18.00 11.03
CA PHE A 12 -23.14 -18.71 9.85
C PHE A 12 -21.66 -19.05 10.06
N LEU A 13 -21.36 -20.33 10.29
CA LEU A 13 -19.99 -20.84 10.29
C LEU A 13 -19.55 -20.99 8.83
N LEU A 14 -18.58 -20.16 8.41
CA LEU A 14 -17.91 -20.33 7.13
C LEU A 14 -17.06 -21.61 7.14
N PRO A 15 -17.03 -22.41 6.06
CA PRO A 15 -16.20 -23.61 5.99
C PRO A 15 -14.71 -23.25 6.02
N ALA A 16 -13.90 -24.08 6.68
CA ALA A 16 -12.46 -23.82 6.88
C ALA A 16 -11.68 -23.58 5.58
N ALA A 17 -12.08 -24.22 4.48
CA ALA A 17 -11.47 -24.01 3.16
C ALA A 17 -11.71 -22.60 2.60
N ALA A 18 -12.89 -22.02 2.83
CA ALA A 18 -13.21 -20.66 2.41
C ALA A 18 -12.40 -19.63 3.22
N VAL A 19 -12.24 -19.85 4.53
CA VAL A 19 -11.41 -19.01 5.40
C VAL A 19 -9.94 -19.04 4.99
N ALA A 20 -9.40 -20.22 4.66
CA ALA A 20 -8.03 -20.33 4.16
C ALA A 20 -7.83 -19.58 2.83
N GLN A 21 -8.82 -19.68 1.92
CA GLN A 21 -8.78 -18.96 0.65
C GLN A 21 -8.85 -17.43 0.83
N GLU A 22 -9.65 -16.93 1.77
CA GLU A 22 -9.72 -15.50 2.11
C GLU A 22 -8.39 -14.99 2.70
N LEU A 23 -7.73 -15.77 3.56
CA LEU A 23 -6.42 -15.42 4.11
C LEU A 23 -5.34 -15.38 3.04
N ASP A 24 -5.29 -16.38 2.16
CA ASP A 24 -4.34 -16.44 1.06
C ASP A 24 -4.51 -15.25 0.10
N GLN A 25 -5.77 -14.86 -0.17
CA GLN A 25 -6.06 -13.66 -0.96
C GLN A 25 -5.65 -12.39 -0.22
N GLY A 26 -5.88 -12.30 1.10
CA GLY A 26 -5.41 -11.18 1.92
C GLY A 26 -3.90 -11.00 1.86
N PHE A 27 -3.12 -12.08 2.01
CA PHE A 27 -1.65 -12.00 1.86
C PHE A 27 -1.22 -11.56 0.45
N ALA A 28 -1.90 -12.04 -0.59
CA ALA A 28 -1.64 -11.61 -1.95
C ALA A 28 -1.92 -10.12 -2.13
N THR A 29 -3.04 -9.60 -1.63
CA THR A 29 -3.37 -8.18 -1.65
C THR A 29 -2.33 -7.34 -0.90
N LEU A 30 -1.91 -7.78 0.30
CA LEU A 30 -0.87 -7.12 1.11
C LEU A 30 0.50 -7.12 0.43
N TRP A 31 0.81 -8.14 -0.36
CA TRP A 31 2.00 -8.12 -1.20
C TRP A 31 1.87 -7.11 -2.34
N GLU A 32 0.73 -7.08 -3.02
CA GLU A 32 0.49 -6.22 -4.17
C GLU A 32 0.48 -4.72 -3.82
N VAL A 33 0.14 -4.33 -2.59
CA VAL A 33 0.23 -2.91 -2.17
C VAL A 33 1.66 -2.36 -2.13
N LEU A 34 2.65 -3.25 -2.02
CA LEU A 34 4.09 -2.92 -2.06
C LEU A 34 4.61 -2.74 -3.49
N TRP A 35 3.72 -2.70 -4.49
CA TRP A 35 4.05 -2.51 -5.90
C TRP A 35 3.34 -1.31 -6.47
N HIS A 36 4.10 -0.40 -7.08
CA HIS A 36 3.51 0.64 -7.90
C HIS A 36 2.98 0.04 -9.21
N GLN A 37 1.89 0.62 -9.72
CA GLN A 37 1.20 0.20 -10.95
C GLN A 37 2.07 0.19 -12.21
N SER A 38 3.23 0.88 -12.23
CA SER A 38 4.23 0.82 -13.31
C SER A 38 5.04 -0.48 -13.32
N GLY A 39 4.91 -1.30 -12.29
CA GLY A 39 5.67 -2.52 -12.11
C GLY A 39 6.90 -2.42 -11.23
N THR A 40 6.97 -1.39 -10.40
CA THR A 40 8.11 -1.14 -9.52
C THR A 40 7.76 -1.52 -8.09
N PRO A 41 8.50 -2.44 -7.44
CA PRO A 41 8.37 -2.67 -6.01
C PRO A 41 8.81 -1.42 -5.23
N THR A 42 8.17 -1.14 -4.11
CA THR A 42 8.27 0.18 -3.44
C THR A 42 8.80 0.04 -2.03
N ARG A 43 9.67 0.96 -1.62
CA ARG A 43 10.00 1.12 -0.20
C ARG A 43 8.82 1.70 0.56
N ILE A 44 8.80 1.49 1.86
CA ILE A 44 7.82 2.12 2.74
C ILE A 44 8.11 3.61 2.83
N VAL A 45 7.11 4.40 2.47
CA VAL A 45 7.09 5.84 2.69
C VAL A 45 5.90 6.13 3.60
N ARG A 46 6.11 6.95 4.62
CA ARG A 46 5.07 7.29 5.60
C ARG A 46 5.22 8.71 6.12
N TRP A 47 4.14 9.21 6.72
CA TRP A 47 4.17 10.44 7.52
C TRP A 47 4.90 10.19 8.84
N GLU A 48 5.74 11.14 9.23
CA GLU A 48 6.38 11.21 10.54
C GLU A 48 5.85 12.38 11.39
N ASN A 49 5.09 13.28 10.77
CA ASN A 49 4.51 14.47 11.39
C ASN A 49 2.97 14.44 11.25
N ASP A 50 2.30 15.32 11.99
CA ASP A 50 0.87 15.60 11.81
C ASP A 50 0.57 15.97 10.35
N ILE A 51 -0.60 15.52 9.88
CA ILE A 51 -1.15 15.92 8.59
C ILE A 51 -1.98 17.19 8.80
N ARG A 52 -1.58 18.28 8.14
CA ARG A 52 -2.30 19.56 8.08
C ARG A 52 -2.94 19.68 6.70
N VAL A 53 -4.24 19.44 6.64
CA VAL A 53 -5.01 19.40 5.39
C VAL A 53 -5.64 20.74 5.06
N ARG A 54 -5.50 21.16 3.81
CA ARG A 54 -6.27 22.23 3.19
C ARG A 54 -7.12 21.64 2.07
N ILE A 55 -8.43 21.90 2.10
CA ILE A 55 -9.37 21.48 1.06
C ILE A 55 -9.84 22.71 0.30
N GLY A 56 -9.68 22.70 -1.03
CA GLY A 56 -10.03 23.78 -1.94
C GLY A 56 -10.64 23.28 -3.26
N GLY A 57 -10.88 24.22 -4.17
CA GLY A 57 -11.42 23.93 -5.50
C GLY A 57 -12.92 24.13 -5.65
N VAL A 58 -13.46 23.67 -6.78
CA VAL A 58 -14.88 23.85 -7.12
C VAL A 58 -15.76 23.01 -6.20
N ASN A 59 -16.87 23.58 -5.71
CA ASN A 59 -17.80 22.88 -4.82
C ASN A 59 -17.15 22.24 -3.56
N ALA A 60 -15.96 22.67 -3.17
CA ALA A 60 -15.20 22.08 -2.07
C ALA A 60 -15.98 22.04 -0.75
N ALA A 61 -16.79 23.07 -0.47
CA ALA A 61 -17.65 23.12 0.70
C ALA A 61 -18.66 21.95 0.78
N ALA A 62 -19.18 21.50 -0.36
CA ALA A 62 -20.13 20.38 -0.43
C ALA A 62 -19.46 19.03 -0.16
N HIS A 63 -18.18 18.87 -0.50
CA HIS A 63 -17.43 17.63 -0.31
C HIS A 63 -16.66 17.56 1.01
N ARG A 64 -16.45 18.72 1.66
CA ARG A 64 -15.59 18.89 2.83
C ARG A 64 -15.85 17.87 3.93
N GLU A 65 -17.10 17.69 4.33
CA GLU A 65 -17.47 16.78 5.43
C GLU A 65 -17.06 15.34 5.11
N HIS A 66 -17.40 14.86 3.90
CA HIS A 66 -17.08 13.48 3.49
C HIS A 66 -15.57 13.25 3.33
N LEU A 67 -14.84 14.22 2.78
CA LEU A 67 -13.38 14.14 2.65
C LEU A 67 -12.68 14.11 4.00
N LEU A 68 -13.08 14.99 4.93
CA LEU A 68 -12.54 15.00 6.29
C LEU A 68 -12.92 13.73 7.05
N LYS A 69 -14.10 13.17 6.80
CA LYS A 69 -14.49 11.87 7.37
C LYS A 69 -13.59 10.76 6.85
N ALA A 70 -13.41 10.61 5.54
CA ALA A 70 -12.59 9.55 4.95
C ALA A 70 -11.12 9.64 5.42
N LEU A 71 -10.54 10.84 5.34
CA LEU A 71 -9.18 11.08 5.81
C LEU A 71 -9.07 10.90 7.33
N GLY A 72 -10.08 11.33 8.09
CA GLY A 72 -10.14 11.15 9.54
C GLY A 72 -10.25 9.69 9.98
N ASP A 73 -10.96 8.85 9.23
CA ASP A 73 -11.05 7.41 9.50
C ASP A 73 -9.72 6.71 9.23
N VAL A 74 -9.06 7.05 8.12
CA VAL A 74 -7.74 6.54 7.73
C VAL A 74 -6.65 6.94 8.73
N THR A 75 -6.56 8.23 9.05
CA THR A 75 -5.52 8.76 9.94
C THR A 75 -5.68 8.27 11.37
N ARG A 76 -6.92 8.12 11.85
CA ARG A 76 -7.21 7.57 13.18
C ARG A 76 -6.81 6.11 13.31
N GLU A 77 -7.09 5.27 12.32
CA GLU A 77 -6.66 3.86 12.32
C GLU A 77 -5.13 3.75 12.27
N ALA A 78 -4.45 4.67 11.58
CA ALA A 78 -3.00 4.76 11.51
C ALA A 78 -2.34 5.44 12.74
N GLY A 79 -3.12 6.03 13.65
CA GLY A 79 -2.59 6.81 14.77
C GLY A 79 -1.86 8.10 14.36
N VAL A 80 -2.15 8.64 13.18
CA VAL A 80 -1.59 9.90 12.68
C VAL A 80 -2.58 11.03 12.99
N LYS A 81 -2.10 12.14 13.55
CA LYS A 81 -2.97 13.28 13.85
C LYS A 81 -3.30 14.06 12.59
N LEU A 82 -4.58 14.37 12.41
CA LEU A 82 -5.12 15.18 11.32
C LEU A 82 -5.58 16.54 11.86
N VAL A 83 -5.18 17.62 11.18
CA VAL A 83 -5.59 19.00 11.49
C VAL A 83 -6.11 19.64 10.21
N ASP A 84 -7.36 20.08 10.23
CA ASP A 84 -7.94 20.85 9.13
C ASP A 84 -7.58 22.33 9.28
N VAL A 85 -6.75 22.82 8.37
CA VAL A 85 -6.27 24.21 8.35
C VAL A 85 -6.99 25.05 7.30
N SER A 86 -7.99 24.52 6.59
CA SER A 86 -8.53 25.20 5.40
C SER A 86 -9.14 26.59 5.65
N GLY A 87 -9.58 26.86 6.89
CA GLY A 87 -10.11 28.17 7.28
C GLY A 87 -9.09 29.15 7.85
N GLN A 88 -7.81 28.76 7.92
CA GLN A 88 -6.73 29.61 8.45
C GLN A 88 -6.23 30.59 7.38
N VAL A 89 -5.82 31.78 7.80
CA VAL A 89 -5.33 32.84 6.87
C VAL A 89 -4.03 32.41 6.19
N ASP A 90 -3.20 31.64 6.88
CA ASP A 90 -1.91 31.11 6.45
C ASP A 90 -1.99 29.62 6.03
N ALA A 91 -3.18 29.13 5.68
CA ALA A 91 -3.42 27.72 5.34
C ALA A 91 -2.52 27.21 4.20
N GLU A 92 -2.23 28.06 3.21
CA GLU A 92 -1.39 27.70 2.06
C GLU A 92 0.07 27.45 2.47
N GLN A 93 0.58 28.17 3.47
CA GLN A 93 1.94 28.02 3.96
C GLN A 93 2.07 26.91 5.00
N THR A 94 1.00 26.62 5.74
CA THR A 94 1.03 25.67 6.87
C THR A 94 0.59 24.25 6.48
N ALA A 95 -0.24 24.11 5.44
CA ALA A 95 -0.68 22.81 4.96
C ALA A 95 0.48 21.99 4.38
N ASN A 96 0.54 20.71 4.73
CA ASN A 96 1.41 19.73 4.07
C ASN A 96 0.61 18.72 3.24
N LEU A 97 -0.73 18.77 3.33
CA LEU A 97 -1.64 18.06 2.44
C LEU A 97 -2.62 19.04 1.80
N THR A 98 -2.68 19.08 0.49
CA THR A 98 -3.72 19.80 -0.26
C THR A 98 -4.66 18.82 -0.93
N ILE A 99 -5.96 19.02 -0.77
CA ILE A 99 -6.99 18.33 -1.56
C ILE A 99 -7.69 19.39 -2.41
N GLU A 100 -7.62 19.23 -3.73
CA GLU A 100 -8.19 20.14 -4.70
C GLU A 100 -9.33 19.45 -5.47
N ILE A 101 -10.54 20.01 -5.36
CA ILE A 101 -11.67 19.60 -6.20
C ILE A 101 -11.58 20.31 -7.54
N THR A 102 -11.43 19.56 -8.62
CA THR A 102 -11.32 20.08 -9.98
C THR A 102 -12.66 20.02 -10.70
N PRO A 103 -12.93 20.91 -11.67
CA PRO A 103 -14.02 20.74 -12.62
C PRO A 103 -14.00 19.36 -13.30
N ASP A 104 -15.18 18.86 -13.67
CA ASP A 104 -15.35 17.51 -14.24
C ASP A 104 -14.63 17.27 -15.58
N ASN A 105 -14.19 18.33 -16.25
CA ASN A 105 -13.46 18.27 -17.51
C ASN A 105 -11.93 18.42 -17.38
N GLN A 106 -11.41 18.59 -16.15
CA GLN A 106 -9.98 18.83 -15.93
C GLN A 106 -9.17 17.52 -15.84
N LEU A 107 -9.78 16.42 -15.38
CA LEU A 107 -9.14 15.11 -15.31
C LEU A 107 -9.79 14.12 -16.28
N GLU A 108 -9.00 13.15 -16.73
CA GLU A 108 -9.44 12.10 -17.65
C GLU A 108 -10.49 11.17 -17.03
N ASP A 109 -11.37 10.59 -17.84
CA ASP A 109 -12.40 9.67 -17.35
C ASP A 109 -11.83 8.41 -16.68
N ILE A 110 -10.68 7.95 -17.16
CA ILE A 110 -9.96 6.78 -16.62
C ILE A 110 -9.07 7.12 -15.42
N GLN A 111 -8.89 8.41 -15.11
CA GLN A 111 -8.13 8.89 -13.97
C GLN A 111 -8.87 10.06 -13.28
N PRO A 112 -10.02 9.78 -12.65
CA PRO A 112 -10.91 10.77 -12.05
C PRO A 112 -10.33 11.45 -10.80
N CYS A 113 -9.29 10.85 -10.24
CA CYS A 113 -8.56 11.33 -9.08
C CYS A 113 -7.11 10.86 -9.14
N VAL A 114 -6.24 11.58 -8.43
CA VAL A 114 -4.81 11.30 -8.36
C VAL A 114 -4.21 11.88 -7.09
N THR A 115 -3.35 11.10 -6.44
CA THR A 115 -2.49 11.55 -5.35
C THR A 115 -1.05 11.69 -5.84
N TYR A 116 -0.48 12.87 -5.60
CA TYR A 116 0.94 13.16 -5.73
C TYR A 116 1.55 13.22 -4.34
N LEU A 117 2.58 12.42 -4.10
CA LEU A 117 3.37 12.48 -2.87
C LEU A 117 4.72 13.12 -3.19
N ASP A 118 5.13 14.09 -2.38
CA ASP A 118 6.50 14.59 -2.34
C ASP A 118 7.25 13.86 -1.20
N PHE A 119 8.31 13.15 -1.55
CA PHE A 119 9.10 12.32 -0.64
C PHE A 119 10.58 12.34 -1.06
N ARG A 120 11.22 13.51 -0.98
CA ARG A 120 12.59 13.72 -1.49
C ARG A 120 13.64 12.77 -0.90
N THR A 121 13.38 12.25 0.28
CA THR A 121 14.24 11.31 1.01
C THR A 121 13.94 9.84 0.73
N GLU A 122 12.99 9.53 -0.16
CA GLU A 122 12.54 8.17 -0.51
C GLU A 122 11.94 7.35 0.65
N THR A 123 11.75 7.96 1.82
CA THR A 123 11.39 7.27 3.07
C THR A 123 10.32 8.01 3.86
N ARG A 124 10.30 9.35 3.78
CA ARG A 124 9.32 10.20 4.46
C ARG A 124 8.49 10.99 3.47
N ILE A 125 7.19 11.11 3.76
CA ILE A 125 6.29 12.03 3.05
C ILE A 125 6.54 13.45 3.59
N ASP A 126 6.99 14.34 2.71
CA ASP A 126 7.21 15.75 3.02
C ASP A 126 5.92 16.56 2.79
N SER A 127 5.23 16.29 1.67
CA SER A 127 3.92 16.87 1.36
C SER A 127 3.12 15.97 0.42
N ALA A 128 1.82 16.25 0.27
CA ALA A 128 0.96 15.54 -0.66
C ALA A 128 -0.08 16.48 -1.29
N THR A 129 -0.44 16.18 -2.53
CA THR A 129 -1.54 16.86 -3.25
C THR A 129 -2.46 15.80 -3.82
N VAL A 130 -3.75 15.89 -3.49
CA VAL A 130 -4.80 15.09 -4.09
C VAL A 130 -5.60 15.98 -5.02
N GLN A 131 -5.85 15.52 -6.23
CA GLN A 131 -6.81 16.13 -7.16
C GLN A 131 -7.93 15.13 -7.41
N MET A 132 -9.17 15.61 -7.44
CA MET A 132 -10.33 14.78 -7.76
C MET A 132 -11.38 15.61 -8.48
N ARG A 133 -12.05 15.00 -9.47
CA ARG A 133 -13.20 15.64 -10.13
C ARG A 133 -14.35 15.79 -9.16
N ASP A 134 -15.08 16.89 -9.29
CA ASP A 134 -16.26 17.21 -8.51
C ASP A 134 -17.26 16.03 -8.41
N LYS A 135 -17.66 15.46 -9.55
CA LYS A 135 -18.60 14.31 -9.58
C LYS A 135 -18.05 13.01 -8.98
N ASP A 136 -16.73 12.90 -8.83
CA ASP A 136 -16.05 11.68 -8.38
C ASP A 136 -15.46 11.79 -6.97
N ALA A 137 -15.44 12.99 -6.39
CA ALA A 137 -14.83 13.27 -5.09
C ALA A 137 -15.32 12.30 -4.00
N TRP A 138 -16.62 12.01 -4.02
CA TRP A 138 -17.24 11.08 -3.09
C TRP A 138 -16.63 9.67 -3.16
N ARG A 139 -16.50 9.09 -4.37
CA ARG A 139 -15.98 7.71 -4.54
C ARG A 139 -14.46 7.63 -4.43
N CYS A 140 -13.75 8.74 -4.67
CA CYS A 140 -12.30 8.82 -4.56
C CYS A 140 -11.81 9.01 -3.12
N ALA A 141 -12.66 9.52 -2.22
CA ALA A 141 -12.24 9.98 -0.89
C ALA A 141 -11.40 8.96 -0.09
N TYR A 142 -11.89 7.72 0.11
CA TYR A 142 -11.14 6.70 0.86
C TYR A 142 -9.93 6.16 0.08
N HIS A 143 -10.06 6.01 -1.23
CA HIS A 143 -8.99 5.50 -2.10
C HIS A 143 -7.76 6.44 -2.06
N GLU A 144 -7.98 7.72 -2.32
CA GLU A 144 -6.92 8.72 -2.27
C GLU A 144 -6.43 8.95 -0.84
N SER A 145 -7.29 8.83 0.18
CA SER A 145 -6.83 8.90 1.57
C SER A 145 -5.84 7.78 1.90
N MET A 146 -6.02 6.56 1.39
CA MET A 146 -5.03 5.49 1.54
C MET A 146 -3.71 5.79 0.82
N HIS A 147 -3.77 6.40 -0.38
CA HIS A 147 -2.57 6.86 -1.09
C HIS A 147 -1.83 7.96 -0.35
N VAL A 148 -2.56 8.90 0.27
CA VAL A 148 -1.99 9.93 1.15
C VAL A 148 -1.19 9.32 2.28
N MET A 149 -1.54 8.13 2.78
CA MET A 149 -0.78 7.42 3.83
C MET A 149 0.48 6.71 3.32
N GLY A 150 0.80 6.83 2.02
CA GLY A 150 2.01 6.27 1.42
C GLY A 150 1.84 4.89 0.78
N VAL A 151 0.63 4.32 0.79
CA VAL A 151 0.36 3.05 0.09
C VAL A 151 0.20 3.34 -1.40
N ARG A 152 1.11 2.86 -2.26
CA ARG A 152 1.13 3.25 -3.69
C ARG A 152 0.55 2.21 -4.65
N GLY A 153 0.28 1.01 -4.15
CA GLY A 153 -0.25 -0.08 -4.97
C GLY A 153 -1.75 -0.04 -5.14
N HIS A 154 -2.20 -0.64 -6.24
CA HIS A 154 -3.61 -0.83 -6.58
C HIS A 154 -3.87 -2.34 -6.66
N PRO A 155 -3.95 -3.03 -5.51
CA PRO A 155 -4.04 -4.47 -5.47
C PRO A 155 -5.44 -4.92 -5.89
N ALA A 156 -5.61 -6.22 -6.14
CA ALA A 156 -6.93 -6.83 -6.16
C ALA A 156 -7.22 -7.39 -4.78
N GLY A 157 -8.48 -7.30 -4.36
CA GLY A 157 -8.94 -7.82 -3.08
C GLY A 157 -10.05 -6.95 -2.54
N GLN A 158 -10.46 -7.22 -1.30
CA GLN A 158 -11.47 -6.43 -0.60
C GLN A 158 -10.80 -5.27 0.15
N THR A 159 -10.38 -4.25 -0.59
CA THR A 159 -9.73 -3.02 -0.09
C THR A 159 -10.17 -1.81 -0.90
N VAL A 160 -10.31 -0.64 -0.28
CA VAL A 160 -10.63 0.60 -1.03
C VAL A 160 -9.60 0.95 -2.12
N LEU A 161 -8.40 0.35 -2.08
CA LEU A 161 -7.36 0.50 -3.10
C LEU A 161 -7.60 -0.33 -4.37
N SER A 162 -8.58 -1.24 -4.36
CA SER A 162 -8.99 -1.98 -5.55
C SER A 162 -9.93 -1.13 -6.42
N TYR A 163 -9.82 -1.29 -7.74
CA TYR A 163 -10.76 -0.67 -8.69
C TYR A 163 -12.14 -1.31 -8.55
N PHE A 164 -13.01 -0.73 -7.73
CA PHE A 164 -14.37 -1.21 -7.54
C PHE A 164 -15.40 -0.40 -8.32
N PRO A 165 -16.43 -1.07 -8.90
CA PRO A 165 -17.55 -0.38 -9.54
C PRO A 165 -18.71 -0.06 -8.58
N TRP A 166 -18.58 -0.33 -7.27
CA TRP A 166 -19.63 -0.09 -6.28
C TRP A 166 -19.20 0.87 -5.16
N LYS A 167 -20.22 1.43 -4.52
CA LYS A 167 -20.13 2.44 -3.47
C LYS A 167 -19.42 1.88 -2.23
N ILE A 168 -18.34 2.54 -1.78
CA ILE A 168 -17.64 2.21 -0.52
C ILE A 168 -17.56 3.46 0.37
N ASP A 169 -18.22 3.40 1.52
CA ASP A 169 -18.41 4.55 2.43
C ASP A 169 -17.50 4.44 3.68
N GLY A 170 -16.55 3.50 3.69
CA GLY A 170 -15.78 3.13 4.88
C GLY A 170 -14.55 2.27 4.59
N LEU A 171 -13.63 2.22 5.55
CA LEU A 171 -12.52 1.27 5.55
C LEU A 171 -13.03 -0.17 5.68
N LEU A 172 -12.57 -1.04 4.78
CA LEU A 172 -12.78 -2.48 4.84
C LEU A 172 -11.82 -3.12 5.86
N PRO A 173 -12.07 -4.36 6.31
CA PRO A 173 -11.22 -5.02 7.30
C PRO A 173 -9.73 -5.04 6.93
N LEU A 174 -9.41 -5.29 5.66
CA LEU A 174 -8.02 -5.34 5.20
C LEU A 174 -7.37 -3.96 5.12
N ASP A 175 -8.13 -2.88 4.85
CA ASP A 175 -7.62 -1.51 4.90
C ASP A 175 -7.12 -1.16 6.30
N ARG A 176 -7.86 -1.61 7.33
CA ARG A 176 -7.50 -1.39 8.72
C ARG A 176 -6.24 -2.16 9.11
N VAL A 177 -6.15 -3.43 8.71
CA VAL A 177 -4.93 -4.25 8.86
C VAL A 177 -3.74 -3.53 8.21
N MET A 178 -3.89 -3.03 6.99
CA MET A 178 -2.83 -2.30 6.30
C MET A 178 -2.40 -1.07 7.10
N LEU A 179 -3.33 -0.19 7.48
CA LEU A 179 -3.01 1.05 8.18
C LEU A 179 -2.32 0.81 9.53
N ARG A 180 -2.82 -0.14 10.33
CA ARG A 180 -2.21 -0.50 11.62
C ARG A 180 -0.79 -1.04 11.45
N ALA A 181 -0.58 -1.94 10.48
CA ALA A 181 0.75 -2.46 10.18
C ALA A 181 1.70 -1.37 9.66
N TRP A 182 1.25 -0.57 8.68
CA TRP A 182 2.04 0.45 7.98
C TRP A 182 2.56 1.54 8.92
N TYR A 183 1.77 1.87 9.95
CA TYR A 183 2.12 2.89 10.94
C TYR A 183 2.58 2.33 12.29
N SER A 184 2.66 1.01 12.43
CA SER A 184 3.21 0.36 13.63
C SER A 184 4.68 0.75 13.88
N ASN A 185 5.14 0.51 15.10
CA ASN A 185 6.55 0.63 15.48
C ASN A 185 7.47 -0.40 14.80
N ARG A 186 6.90 -1.46 14.22
CA ARG A 186 7.63 -2.50 13.48
C ARG A 186 7.89 -2.10 12.02
N MET A 187 7.15 -1.12 11.49
CA MET A 187 7.27 -0.68 10.09
C MET A 187 8.07 0.62 10.01
N ALA A 188 9.39 0.51 9.86
CA ALA A 188 10.26 1.67 9.71
C ALA A 188 10.13 2.28 8.30
N ALA A 189 10.28 3.61 8.23
CA ALA A 189 10.43 4.31 6.96
C ALA A 189 11.62 3.75 6.16
N GLY A 190 11.45 3.58 4.86
CA GLY A 190 12.48 3.05 3.97
C GLY A 190 12.61 1.54 3.93
N MET A 191 11.88 0.78 4.75
CA MET A 191 11.85 -0.69 4.66
C MET A 191 11.57 -1.14 3.23
N THR A 192 12.32 -2.16 2.79
CA THR A 192 12.06 -2.86 1.53
C THR A 192 10.76 -3.66 1.61
N PRO A 193 10.18 -4.06 0.46
CA PRO A 193 9.03 -4.96 0.47
C PRO A 193 9.24 -6.25 1.26
N PHE A 194 10.46 -6.80 1.30
CA PHE A 194 10.77 -8.02 2.03
C PHE A 194 10.83 -7.83 3.55
N GLU A 195 11.18 -6.64 4.03
CA GLU A 195 11.12 -6.26 5.44
C GLU A 195 9.69 -5.92 5.87
N ALA A 196 8.94 -5.26 4.99
CA ALA A 196 7.58 -4.81 5.26
C ALA A 196 6.54 -5.94 5.26
N LEU A 197 6.67 -6.90 4.33
CA LEU A 197 5.67 -7.96 4.15
C LEU A 197 5.42 -8.78 5.44
N PRO A 198 6.44 -9.21 6.21
CA PRO A 198 6.22 -9.87 7.50
C PRO A 198 5.38 -9.04 8.49
N VAL A 199 5.58 -7.72 8.54
CA VAL A 199 4.81 -6.84 9.44
C VAL A 199 3.35 -6.78 9.03
N LEU A 200 3.07 -6.63 7.73
CA LEU A 200 1.70 -6.65 7.18
C LEU A 200 1.01 -8.00 7.41
N ALA A 201 1.72 -9.09 7.14
CA ALA A 201 1.17 -10.42 7.27
C ALA A 201 0.88 -10.79 8.73
N ASP A 202 1.76 -10.41 9.66
CA ASP A 202 1.55 -10.64 11.09
C ASP A 202 0.31 -9.91 11.62
N GLU A 203 0.04 -8.69 11.14
CA GLU A 203 -1.16 -7.95 11.49
C GLU A 203 -2.43 -8.63 10.97
N LEU A 204 -2.40 -9.22 9.77
CA LEU A 204 -3.51 -10.02 9.25
C LEU A 204 -3.70 -11.31 10.07
N VAL A 205 -2.62 -12.02 10.38
CA VAL A 205 -2.64 -13.21 11.25
C VAL A 205 -3.24 -12.89 12.61
N ALA A 206 -2.95 -11.70 13.16
CA ALA A 206 -3.49 -11.28 14.45
C ALA A 206 -5.02 -11.17 14.46
N THR A 207 -5.64 -10.86 13.31
CA THR A 207 -7.09 -10.82 13.15
C THR A 207 -7.75 -12.19 12.96
N ALA A 208 -6.97 -13.23 12.67
CA ALA A 208 -7.50 -14.57 12.41
C ALA A 208 -7.99 -15.25 13.70
N ALA A 209 -9.10 -15.99 13.58
CA ALA A 209 -9.63 -16.81 14.66
C ALA A 209 -8.67 -17.97 15.01
N ASP A 210 -8.18 -18.70 14.01
CA ASP A 210 -7.12 -19.70 14.15
C ASP A 210 -5.77 -19.12 13.70
N LYS A 211 -5.01 -18.63 14.68
CA LYS A 211 -3.68 -18.04 14.45
C LYS A 211 -2.67 -19.06 13.92
N GLN A 212 -2.75 -20.33 14.34
CA GLN A 212 -1.80 -21.33 13.88
C GLN A 212 -2.02 -21.69 12.41
N ALA A 213 -3.29 -21.81 11.99
CA ALA A 213 -3.62 -21.99 10.58
C ALA A 213 -3.19 -20.78 9.75
N ALA A 214 -3.46 -19.56 10.22
CA ALA A 214 -3.06 -18.35 9.51
C ALA A 214 -1.53 -18.22 9.39
N MET A 215 -0.77 -18.57 10.43
CA MET A 215 0.70 -18.62 10.36
C MET A 215 1.19 -19.64 9.33
N ARG A 216 0.57 -20.82 9.24
CA ARG A 216 0.92 -21.81 8.21
C ARG A 216 0.67 -21.29 6.79
N SER A 217 -0.48 -20.64 6.53
CA SER A 217 -0.76 -20.01 5.23
C SER A 217 0.24 -18.90 4.91
N ARG A 218 0.58 -18.04 5.89
CA ARG A 218 1.62 -17.01 5.74
C ARG A 218 2.95 -17.61 5.30
N ASP A 219 3.41 -18.64 6.01
CA ASP A 219 4.73 -19.23 5.76
C ASP A 219 4.77 -19.92 4.38
N GLN A 220 3.68 -20.59 3.97
CA GLN A 220 3.51 -21.13 2.62
C GLN A 220 3.54 -20.02 1.55
N PHE A 221 2.84 -18.91 1.80
CA PHE A 221 2.82 -17.75 0.91
C PHE A 221 4.23 -17.16 0.73
N PHE A 222 4.99 -16.97 1.81
CA PHE A 222 6.36 -16.44 1.75
C PHE A 222 7.31 -17.33 0.96
N GLY A 223 7.20 -18.66 1.12
CA GLY A 223 7.99 -19.61 0.33
C GLY A 223 7.79 -19.44 -1.18
N GLY A 224 6.56 -19.15 -1.62
CA GLY A 224 6.25 -18.87 -3.03
C GLY A 224 6.71 -17.49 -3.51
N ILE A 225 6.66 -16.47 -2.66
CA ILE A 225 7.01 -15.09 -3.03
C ILE A 225 8.49 -14.96 -3.42
N ILE A 226 9.41 -15.53 -2.65
CA ILE A 226 10.85 -15.45 -2.95
C ILE A 226 11.18 -16.05 -4.32
N GLN A 227 10.62 -17.22 -4.62
CA GLN A 227 10.82 -17.89 -5.91
C GLN A 227 10.28 -17.03 -7.08
N LYS A 228 9.08 -16.46 -6.92
CA LYS A 228 8.51 -15.54 -7.92
C LYS A 228 9.40 -14.31 -8.11
N MET A 229 9.98 -13.77 -7.04
CA MET A 229 10.84 -12.59 -7.11
C MET A 229 12.18 -12.87 -7.76
N HIS A 230 12.77 -14.04 -7.52
CA HIS A 230 13.93 -14.50 -8.29
C HIS A 230 13.61 -14.55 -9.78
N ALA A 231 12.49 -15.19 -10.15
CA ALA A 231 12.09 -15.31 -11.55
C ALA A 231 11.84 -13.94 -12.19
N TYR A 232 11.13 -13.04 -11.50
CA TYR A 232 10.88 -11.67 -11.97
C TYR A 232 12.18 -10.89 -12.15
N ALA A 233 13.06 -10.88 -11.14
CA ALA A 233 14.35 -10.21 -11.18
C ALA A 233 15.23 -10.74 -12.33
N ASN A 234 15.22 -12.05 -12.56
CA ASN A 234 15.92 -12.72 -13.68
C ASN A 234 15.29 -12.46 -15.05
N GLY A 235 14.08 -11.92 -15.09
CA GLY A 235 13.32 -11.72 -16.32
C GLY A 235 12.75 -13.00 -16.92
N GLN A 236 12.70 -14.08 -16.14
CA GLN A 236 12.18 -15.39 -16.51
C GLN A 236 10.72 -15.59 -16.04
N GLY A 237 10.29 -14.79 -15.07
CA GLY A 237 8.94 -14.85 -14.49
C GLY A 237 7.96 -13.91 -15.18
N ASP A 238 6.69 -14.27 -15.08
CA ASP A 238 5.59 -13.39 -15.42
C ASP A 238 5.69 -12.07 -14.64
N VAL A 239 5.29 -10.99 -15.28
CA VAL A 239 5.08 -9.73 -14.57
C VAL A 239 4.00 -9.96 -13.50
N PRO A 240 4.25 -9.60 -12.20
CA PRO A 240 3.26 -9.73 -11.14
C PRO A 240 1.86 -9.29 -11.56
N ALA A 241 0.83 -10.03 -11.12
CA ALA A 241 -0.56 -9.84 -11.56
C ALA A 241 -1.04 -8.39 -11.39
N VAL A 242 -0.65 -7.72 -10.30
CA VAL A 242 -0.90 -6.29 -10.04
C VAL A 242 -0.50 -5.37 -11.19
N ILE A 243 0.62 -5.67 -11.84
CA ILE A 243 1.18 -4.86 -12.92
C ILE A 243 0.45 -5.14 -14.24
N LYS A 244 0.05 -6.39 -14.47
CA LYS A 244 -0.77 -6.74 -15.64
C LYS A 244 -2.15 -6.08 -15.57
N ARG A 245 -2.75 -6.01 -14.39
CA ARG A 245 -4.08 -5.40 -14.19
C ARG A 245 -4.10 -3.89 -14.37
N SER A 246 -3.01 -3.18 -14.08
CA SER A 246 -2.98 -1.72 -14.23
C SER A 246 -2.99 -1.27 -15.69
N GLY A 247 -2.47 -2.09 -16.61
CA GLY A 247 -2.26 -1.71 -18.01
C GLY A 247 -1.21 -0.61 -18.22
N LYS A 248 -0.53 -0.15 -17.15
CA LYS A 248 0.40 1.00 -17.18
C LYS A 248 1.88 0.60 -17.28
N SER A 249 2.19 -0.68 -17.36
CA SER A 249 3.57 -1.15 -17.44
C SER A 249 4.19 -0.92 -18.82
N THR A 250 5.40 -0.38 -18.85
CA THR A 250 6.23 -0.26 -20.07
C THR A 250 7.45 -1.18 -19.96
N PRO A 251 8.10 -1.55 -21.08
CA PRO A 251 9.35 -2.32 -21.02
C PRO A 251 10.42 -1.68 -20.12
N ASP A 252 10.56 -0.35 -20.16
CA ASP A 252 11.49 0.40 -19.30
C ASP A 252 11.06 0.37 -17.83
N GLY A 253 9.76 0.50 -17.55
CA GLY A 253 9.21 0.37 -16.21
C GLY A 253 9.45 -1.02 -15.62
N ILE A 254 9.28 -2.08 -16.41
CA ILE A 254 9.60 -3.45 -16.01
C ILE A 254 11.11 -3.63 -15.81
N ARG A 255 11.95 -3.09 -16.70
CA ARG A 255 13.41 -3.13 -16.54
C ARG A 255 13.84 -2.44 -15.24
N PHE A 256 13.25 -1.29 -14.93
CA PHE A 256 13.48 -0.57 -13.69
C PHE A 256 13.00 -1.37 -12.47
N GLY A 257 11.78 -1.93 -12.52
CA GLY A 257 11.26 -2.78 -11.46
C GLY A 257 12.12 -4.03 -11.19
N ARG A 258 12.68 -4.65 -12.23
CA ARG A 258 13.65 -5.76 -12.10
C ARG A 258 14.96 -5.31 -11.47
N SER A 259 15.42 -4.10 -11.76
CA SER A 259 16.58 -3.47 -11.15
C SER A 259 16.37 -3.29 -9.64
N GLU A 260 15.23 -2.72 -9.24
CA GLU A 260 14.84 -2.54 -7.83
C GLU A 260 14.65 -3.87 -7.11
N MET A 261 13.95 -4.84 -7.71
CA MET A 261 13.77 -6.16 -7.11
C MET A 261 15.10 -6.91 -6.92
N SER A 262 16.02 -6.82 -7.89
CA SER A 262 17.36 -7.39 -7.75
C SER A 262 18.11 -6.75 -6.58
N TYR A 263 17.99 -5.42 -6.42
CA TYR A 263 18.57 -4.73 -5.27
C TYR A 263 17.96 -5.22 -3.95
N PHE A 264 16.63 -5.32 -3.85
CA PHE A 264 15.93 -5.78 -2.65
C PHE A 264 16.24 -7.24 -2.30
N LEU A 265 16.38 -8.14 -3.29
CA LEU A 265 16.85 -9.51 -3.06
C LEU A 265 18.28 -9.51 -2.50
N GLY A 266 19.15 -8.65 -3.03
CA GLY A 266 20.50 -8.44 -2.52
C GLY A 266 20.50 -8.06 -1.04
N ILE A 267 19.67 -7.09 -0.65
CA ILE A 267 19.50 -6.68 0.76
C ILE A 267 18.92 -7.81 1.62
N ALA A 268 17.86 -8.49 1.14
CA ALA A 268 17.23 -9.59 1.87
C ALA A 268 18.22 -10.71 2.20
N TYR A 269 19.06 -11.11 1.24
CA TYR A 269 20.12 -12.11 1.47
C TYR A 269 21.28 -11.59 2.31
N LEU A 270 21.60 -10.30 2.24
CA LEU A 270 22.68 -9.71 3.05
C LEU A 270 22.30 -9.67 4.54
N GLU A 271 21.06 -9.27 4.82
CA GLU A 271 20.57 -9.10 6.18
C GLU A 271 19.92 -10.36 6.75
N GLY A 272 19.55 -11.32 5.91
CA GLY A 272 18.81 -12.51 6.32
C GLY A 272 17.35 -12.22 6.64
N VAL A 273 16.75 -11.23 5.97
CA VAL A 273 15.33 -10.87 6.14
C VAL A 273 14.50 -11.69 5.17
N THR A 274 13.54 -12.45 5.69
CA THR A 274 12.61 -13.30 4.92
C THR A 274 13.29 -14.48 4.16
N VAL A 275 14.62 -14.46 4.03
CA VAL A 275 15.49 -15.53 3.52
C VAL A 275 16.66 -15.76 4.47
N GLN A 276 17.27 -16.94 4.42
CA GLN A 276 18.52 -17.16 5.16
C GLN A 276 19.64 -16.28 4.61
N ARG A 277 20.48 -15.74 5.49
CA ARG A 277 21.61 -14.90 5.11
C ARG A 277 22.58 -15.68 4.21
N ASP A 278 22.89 -15.10 3.06
CA ASP A 278 23.83 -15.66 2.08
C ASP A 278 24.52 -14.50 1.36
N ALA A 279 25.74 -14.18 1.80
CA ALA A 279 26.52 -13.06 1.25
C ALA A 279 26.87 -13.28 -0.24
N THR A 280 27.04 -14.53 -0.68
CA THR A 280 27.35 -14.83 -2.09
C THR A 280 26.15 -14.54 -2.97
N GLN A 281 24.95 -14.96 -2.56
CA GLN A 281 23.72 -14.61 -3.26
C GLN A 281 23.45 -13.11 -3.21
N ALA A 282 23.70 -12.46 -2.06
CA ALA A 282 23.55 -11.03 -1.92
C ALA A 282 24.37 -10.25 -2.97
N VAL A 283 25.67 -10.55 -3.09
CA VAL A 283 26.56 -9.89 -4.06
C VAL A 283 26.08 -10.13 -5.50
N LYS A 284 25.70 -11.36 -5.87
CA LYS A 284 25.18 -11.65 -7.22
C LYS A 284 23.96 -10.80 -7.58
N TRP A 285 23.02 -10.66 -6.65
CA TRP A 285 21.82 -9.85 -6.87
C TRP A 285 22.13 -8.35 -6.93
N LEU A 286 23.06 -7.87 -6.09
CA LEU A 286 23.53 -6.49 -6.13
C LEU A 286 24.26 -6.18 -7.45
N GLU A 287 25.12 -7.07 -7.94
CA GLU A 287 25.82 -6.93 -9.23
C GLU A 287 24.81 -6.83 -10.38
N ARG A 288 23.78 -7.67 -10.36
CA ARG A 288 22.69 -7.61 -11.33
C ARG A 288 21.97 -6.27 -11.30
N ALA A 289 21.59 -5.79 -10.12
CA ALA A 289 20.95 -4.49 -9.96
C ALA A 289 21.86 -3.35 -10.47
N ALA A 290 23.15 -3.38 -10.12
CA ALA A 290 24.13 -2.40 -10.54
C ALA A 290 24.30 -2.37 -12.08
N ASN A 291 24.31 -3.54 -12.74
CA ASN A 291 24.36 -3.67 -14.19
C ASN A 291 23.10 -3.15 -14.90
N LEU A 292 21.95 -3.15 -14.20
CA LEU A 292 20.72 -2.52 -14.68
C LEU A 292 20.65 -1.02 -14.40
N GLY A 293 21.68 -0.45 -13.76
CA GLY A 293 21.79 0.98 -13.44
C GLY A 293 21.29 1.36 -12.04
N ASN A 294 21.09 0.38 -11.14
CA ASN A 294 20.69 0.67 -9.77
C ASN A 294 21.82 1.37 -9.00
N ARG A 295 21.64 2.66 -8.70
CA ARG A 295 22.63 3.46 -7.97
C ARG A 295 22.87 2.94 -6.55
N ASN A 296 21.81 2.52 -5.85
CA ASN A 296 21.94 2.00 -4.49
C ASN A 296 22.78 0.71 -4.46
N ALA A 297 22.58 -0.18 -5.44
CA ALA A 297 23.39 -1.38 -5.57
C ALA A 297 24.85 -1.08 -5.92
N GLN A 298 25.10 -0.12 -6.83
CA GLN A 298 26.46 0.33 -7.15
C GLN A 298 27.19 0.86 -5.91
N THR A 299 26.53 1.70 -5.11
CA THR A 299 27.08 2.21 -3.85
C THR A 299 27.34 1.09 -2.86
N LYS A 300 26.41 0.13 -2.71
CA LYS A 300 26.61 -1.02 -1.81
C LYS A 300 27.79 -1.89 -2.22
N LEU A 301 27.93 -2.21 -3.51
CA LEU A 301 29.07 -2.94 -4.06
C LEU A 301 30.40 -2.20 -3.87
N GLY A 302 30.40 -0.87 -4.01
CA GLY A 302 31.57 -0.04 -3.74
C GLY A 302 32.09 -0.17 -2.31
N GLY A 303 31.21 -0.44 -1.33
CA GLY A 303 31.60 -0.67 0.07
C GLY A 303 32.03 -2.10 0.41
N PHE A 304 31.87 -3.07 -0.49
CA PHE A 304 32.40 -4.44 -0.31
C PHE A 304 33.85 -4.59 -0.77
N ARG A 305 34.39 -3.58 -1.48
CA ARG A 305 35.78 -3.53 -1.96
C ARG A 305 36.66 -2.83 -0.94
#